data_AF-A0A6C1N9J9-F1
#
_entry.id   AF-A0A6C1N9J9-F1
#
_cell.length_a   1.000
_cell.length_b   1.000
_cell.length_c   1.000
_cell.angle_alpha   90.00
_cell.angle_beta   90.00
_cell.angle_gamma   90.00
#
_symmetry.space_group_name_H-M   'P 1'
#
loop_
_entity.id
_entity.type
_entity.pdbx_description
1 polymer ?
#
loop_
_entity_poly.entity_id
_entity_poly.type
_entity_poly.pdbx_seq_one_letter_code
_entity_poly.pdbx_strand_id
1 'polypeptide(L)'
;MYKVKEVFYTLQGEGAQAGRPAVFCRFAKCNLWNGREADRANAVCQFCDTDFVGTDGEGGGSFATPEALADHVAAFWPDLQQGAPFVVCTGGEPLLQLDEPLLAALHDRGLTVAVETNGTLPAPAGIDWLCVSPKADAKVVLSTCDELKLVYPQPLAMPERFAHIQARHYFLSPMASHQVIAGDDPFRSSNTRAAIAYCMAHPRWRLTVQMHKLVGIA
;
A
#
# COMPACT_ATOMS: atom_id res chain seq x y z
N MET A 1 15.15 12.99 7.42
CA MET A 1 15.61 11.62 7.68
C MET A 1 14.43 10.68 7.54
N TYR A 2 14.58 9.67 6.68
CA TYR A 2 13.56 8.67 6.36
C TYR A 2 13.91 7.35 7.05
N LYS A 3 12.93 6.72 7.68
CA LYS A 3 13.04 5.40 8.31
C LYS A 3 12.28 4.39 7.48
N VAL A 4 13.02 3.44 6.92
CA VAL A 4 12.52 2.43 5.99
C VAL A 4 12.67 1.07 6.62
N LYS A 5 11.57 0.33 6.73
CA LYS A 5 11.54 -1.04 7.22
C LYS A 5 12.29 -1.96 6.27
N GLU A 6 11.97 -1.87 4.98
CA GLU A 6 12.53 -2.70 3.93
C GLU A 6 12.40 -2.06 2.54
N VAL A 7 13.31 -2.45 1.64
CA VAL A 7 13.29 -2.17 0.21
C VAL A 7 13.58 -3.47 -0.54
N PHE A 8 12.73 -3.82 -1.51
CA PHE A 8 12.87 -5.05 -2.27
C PHE A 8 12.23 -4.93 -3.67
N TYR A 9 12.69 -5.74 -4.62
CA TYR A 9 12.18 -5.77 -5.99
C TYR A 9 11.27 -6.99 -6.22
N THR A 10 10.04 -6.75 -6.69
CA THR A 10 9.03 -7.79 -6.90
C THR A 10 8.01 -7.33 -7.97
N LEU A 11 6.87 -8.01 -8.07
CA LEU A 11 5.70 -7.54 -8.83
C LEU A 11 4.67 -6.94 -7.87
N GLN A 12 4.09 -5.79 -8.22
CA GLN A 12 2.91 -5.27 -7.52
C GLN A 12 1.81 -6.33 -7.54
N GLY A 13 1.30 -6.69 -6.36
CA GLY A 13 0.37 -7.79 -6.19
C GLY A 13 -1.10 -7.41 -6.24
N GLU A 14 -1.43 -6.12 -6.24
CA GLU A 14 -2.81 -5.63 -6.11
C GLU A 14 -3.11 -4.44 -7.03
N GLY A 15 -4.40 -4.14 -7.20
CA GLY A 15 -4.89 -2.94 -7.89
C GLY A 15 -4.75 -3.01 -9.40
N ALA A 16 -4.89 -1.86 -10.06
CA ALA A 16 -4.73 -1.74 -11.51
C ALA A 16 -3.28 -1.88 -11.98
N GLN A 17 -2.32 -1.86 -11.05
CA GLN A 17 -0.89 -2.06 -11.32
C GLN A 17 -0.46 -3.52 -11.03
N ALA A 18 -1.38 -4.44 -10.72
CA ALA A 18 -1.06 -5.83 -10.45
C ALA A 18 -0.27 -6.49 -11.60
N GLY A 19 0.82 -7.18 -11.27
CA GLY A 19 1.73 -7.83 -12.23
C GLY A 19 2.85 -6.92 -12.75
N ARG A 20 2.83 -5.61 -12.47
CA ARG A 20 3.90 -4.69 -12.88
C ARG A 20 5.14 -4.87 -11.98
N PRO A 21 6.35 -4.99 -12.54
CA PRO A 21 7.59 -4.95 -11.76
C PRO A 21 7.74 -3.64 -11.00
N ALA A 22 8.12 -3.72 -9.73
CA ALA A 22 8.21 -2.59 -8.81
C ALA A 22 9.30 -2.81 -7.77
N VAL A 23 10.01 -1.75 -7.42
CA VAL A 23 10.72 -1.68 -6.14
C VAL A 23 9.72 -1.22 -5.08
N PHE A 24 9.53 -2.00 -4.02
CA PHE A 24 8.76 -1.58 -2.87
C PHE A 24 9.68 -0.85 -1.90
N CYS A 25 9.29 0.36 -1.49
CA CYS A 25 9.94 1.11 -0.41
C CYS A 25 8.95 1.19 0.76
N ARG A 26 9.13 0.32 1.76
CA ARG A 26 8.25 0.23 2.93
C ARG A 26 8.78 1.11 4.05
N PHE A 27 8.16 2.26 4.27
CA PHE A 27 8.45 3.12 5.40
C PHE A 27 8.08 2.44 6.74
N ALA A 28 8.75 2.86 7.82
CA ALA A 28 8.43 2.42 9.16
C ALA A 28 7.29 3.26 9.77
N LYS A 29 6.55 2.67 10.72
CA LYS A 29 5.43 3.25 11.50
C LYS A 29 4.14 3.48 10.72
N CYS A 30 3.02 3.50 11.44
CA CYS A 30 1.69 3.88 10.97
C CYS A 30 1.00 4.74 12.04
N ASN A 31 0.09 5.62 11.63
CA ASN A 31 -0.72 6.43 12.53
C ASN A 31 -2.01 5.74 13.00
N LEU A 32 -2.36 4.56 12.45
CA LEU A 32 -3.58 3.83 12.79
C LEU A 32 -3.34 2.57 13.64
N TRP A 33 -2.09 2.13 13.75
CA TRP A 33 -1.62 1.08 14.64
C TRP A 33 -0.11 1.22 14.82
N ASN A 34 0.39 0.97 16.03
CA ASN A 34 1.82 1.13 16.33
C ASN A 34 2.68 -0.09 15.95
N GLY A 35 2.07 -1.16 15.43
CA GLY A 35 2.75 -2.39 15.01
C GLY A 35 3.03 -3.38 16.14
N ARG A 36 2.61 -3.09 17.38
CA ARG A 36 2.76 -4.02 18.51
C ARG A 36 1.49 -4.84 18.68
N GLU A 37 1.63 -6.16 18.69
CA GLU A 37 0.48 -7.09 18.81
C GLU A 37 -0.33 -6.86 20.09
N ALA A 38 0.33 -6.53 21.21
CA ALA A 38 -0.33 -6.20 22.47
C ALA A 38 -1.31 -5.02 22.36
N ASP A 39 -1.10 -4.12 21.40
CA ASP A 39 -1.88 -2.90 21.22
C ASP A 39 -2.92 -3.03 20.08
N ARG A 40 -2.92 -4.13 19.32
CA ARG A 40 -3.77 -4.34 18.12
C ARG A 40 -5.26 -4.24 18.44
N ALA A 41 -5.71 -4.81 19.56
CA ALA A 41 -7.13 -4.82 19.95
C ALA A 41 -7.71 -3.42 20.22
N ASN A 42 -6.84 -2.44 20.53
CA ASN A 42 -7.22 -1.05 20.78
C ASN A 42 -6.83 -0.12 19.61
N ALA A 43 -6.27 -0.67 18.54
CA ALA A 43 -5.88 0.10 17.37
C ALA A 43 -7.09 0.42 16.47
N VAL A 44 -6.97 1.48 15.66
CA VAL A 44 -7.96 1.80 14.63
C VAL A 44 -7.91 0.75 13.52
N CYS A 45 -6.70 0.39 13.06
CA CYS A 45 -6.51 -0.67 12.09
C CYS A 45 -6.10 -1.97 12.79
N GLN A 46 -7.02 -2.94 12.89
CA GLN A 46 -6.80 -4.20 13.64
C GLN A 46 -6.43 -5.39 12.76
N PHE A 47 -6.58 -5.28 11.44
CA PHE A 47 -6.38 -6.38 10.48
C PHE A 47 -5.08 -6.26 9.68
N CYS A 48 -4.18 -5.35 10.05
CA CYS A 48 -2.92 -5.18 9.32
C CYS A 48 -2.08 -6.47 9.35
N ASP A 49 -1.63 -6.89 8.17
CA ASP A 49 -0.86 -8.12 7.90
C ASP A 49 0.63 -7.84 7.62
N THR A 50 1.08 -6.61 7.88
CA THR A 50 2.41 -6.11 7.51
C THR A 50 3.23 -5.82 8.77
N ASP A 51 4.48 -6.27 8.80
CA ASP A 51 5.47 -5.77 9.75
C ASP A 51 6.07 -4.45 9.23
N PHE A 52 5.93 -3.39 10.02
CA PHE A 52 6.46 -2.05 9.73
C PHE A 52 7.20 -1.44 10.93
N VAL A 53 7.55 -2.27 11.92
CA VAL A 53 8.27 -1.82 13.12
C VAL A 53 9.77 -1.97 12.88
N GLY A 54 10.52 -0.91 13.18
CA GLY A 54 11.98 -0.91 13.00
C GLY A 54 12.42 -0.56 11.58
N THR A 55 13.70 -0.79 11.33
CA THR A 55 14.39 -0.51 10.05
C THR A 55 15.38 -1.63 9.72
N ASP A 56 14.97 -2.87 10.02
CA ASP A 56 15.80 -4.07 10.11
C ASP A 56 15.46 -5.13 9.05
N GLY A 57 14.51 -4.84 8.16
CA GLY A 57 14.19 -5.71 7.02
C GLY A 57 15.23 -5.59 5.89
N GLU A 58 15.03 -6.36 4.82
CA GLU A 58 15.90 -6.33 3.64
C GLU A 58 15.96 -4.92 3.06
N GLY A 59 17.16 -4.38 2.81
CA GLY A 59 17.30 -3.00 2.33
C GLY A 59 16.79 -1.93 3.30
N GLY A 60 16.44 -2.29 4.55
CA GLY A 60 15.98 -1.39 5.59
C GLY A 60 17.10 -0.49 6.13
N GLY A 61 16.71 0.67 6.67
CA GLY A 61 17.67 1.61 7.21
C GLY A 61 17.10 2.98 7.57
N SER A 62 18.00 3.87 7.99
CA SER A 62 17.71 5.28 8.21
C SER A 62 18.52 6.12 7.22
N PHE A 63 17.82 6.87 6.37
CA PHE A 63 18.40 7.64 5.28
C PHE A 63 18.33 9.13 5.62
N ALA A 64 19.49 9.79 5.65
CA ALA A 64 19.57 11.18 6.12
C ALA A 64 18.88 12.15 5.16
N THR A 65 19.05 11.95 3.85
CA THR A 65 18.60 12.87 2.78
C THR A 65 17.70 12.17 1.76
N PRO A 66 16.94 12.94 0.97
CA PRO A 66 16.10 12.40 -0.11
C PRO A 66 16.91 11.61 -1.15
N GLU A 67 18.07 12.14 -1.55
CA GLU A 67 18.95 11.56 -2.56
C GLU A 67 19.50 10.22 -2.09
N ALA A 68 19.90 10.12 -0.82
CA ALA A 68 20.42 8.88 -0.26
C ALA A 68 19.37 7.74 -0.29
N LEU A 69 18.10 8.05 -0.03
CA LEU A 69 17.03 7.07 -0.15
C LEU A 69 16.70 6.77 -1.62
N ALA A 70 16.65 7.79 -2.48
CA ALA A 70 16.35 7.60 -3.89
C ALA A 70 17.41 6.76 -4.61
N ASP A 71 18.71 7.00 -4.34
CA ASP A 71 19.82 6.20 -4.86
C ASP A 71 19.72 4.75 -4.37
N HIS A 72 19.40 4.56 -3.09
CA HIS A 72 19.22 3.23 -2.50
C HIS A 72 18.06 2.47 -3.14
N VAL A 73 16.90 3.10 -3.30
CA VAL A 73 15.74 2.50 -3.98
C VAL A 73 16.05 2.17 -5.44
N ALA A 74 16.69 3.09 -6.17
CA ALA A 74 17.03 2.90 -7.57
C ALA A 74 17.98 1.70 -7.80
N ALA A 75 18.86 1.41 -6.84
CA ALA A 75 19.79 0.29 -6.90
C ALA A 75 19.11 -1.10 -6.86
N PHE A 76 17.86 -1.19 -6.43
CA PHE A 76 17.09 -2.46 -6.48
C PHE A 76 16.47 -2.72 -7.86
N TRP A 77 16.45 -1.73 -8.76
CA TRP A 77 15.99 -1.94 -10.12
C TRP A 77 17.11 -2.59 -10.96
N PRO A 78 16.85 -3.67 -11.73
CA PRO A 78 17.90 -4.41 -12.42
C PRO A 78 18.75 -3.60 -13.41
N ASP A 79 18.09 -2.75 -14.21
CA ASP A 79 18.73 -1.83 -15.15
C ASP A 79 17.78 -0.65 -15.40
N LEU A 80 18.16 0.56 -14.97
CA LEU A 80 17.33 1.76 -15.08
C LEU A 80 17.09 2.20 -16.53
N GLN A 81 17.84 1.67 -17.49
CA GLN A 81 17.62 1.89 -18.93
C GLN A 81 16.63 0.88 -19.54
N GLN A 82 16.23 -0.16 -18.79
CA GLN A 82 15.29 -1.18 -19.24
C GLN A 82 13.95 -1.12 -18.51
N GLY A 83 12.89 -1.23 -19.30
CA GLY A 83 11.52 -1.13 -18.80
C GLY A 83 11.15 0.29 -18.37
N ALA A 84 10.15 0.39 -17.51
CA ALA A 84 9.71 1.65 -16.91
C ALA A 84 9.93 1.57 -15.39
N PRO A 85 11.09 2.02 -14.87
CA PRO A 85 11.42 1.98 -13.45
C PRO A 85 10.27 2.50 -12.59
N PHE A 86 9.90 1.74 -11.58
CA PHE A 86 8.69 1.96 -10.82
C PHE A 86 8.94 1.65 -9.35
N VAL A 87 8.57 2.59 -8.48
CA VAL A 87 8.62 2.41 -7.04
C VAL A 87 7.22 2.50 -6.44
N VAL A 88 6.91 1.60 -5.51
CA VAL A 88 5.73 1.66 -4.67
C VAL A 88 6.17 2.07 -3.27
N CYS A 89 5.91 3.33 -2.91
CA CYS A 89 6.08 3.87 -1.57
C CYS A 89 4.89 3.42 -0.69
N THR A 90 5.18 2.68 0.37
CA THR A 90 4.18 2.08 1.27
C THR A 90 4.70 2.04 2.71
N GLY A 91 4.04 1.30 3.62
CA GLY A 91 4.60 0.87 4.90
C GLY A 91 4.56 1.91 6.02
N GLY A 92 4.34 1.51 7.26
CA GLY A 92 2.96 1.49 7.70
C GLY A 92 2.16 2.58 6.97
N GLU A 93 2.19 3.85 7.39
CA GLU A 93 1.64 4.96 6.60
C GLU A 93 2.76 5.79 5.92
N PRO A 94 2.92 5.74 4.57
CA PRO A 94 4.02 6.42 3.88
C PRO A 94 3.95 7.95 3.98
N LEU A 95 2.75 8.53 4.04
CA LEU A 95 2.58 10.00 4.11
C LEU A 95 3.02 10.60 5.45
N LEU A 96 3.47 9.78 6.41
CA LEU A 96 4.18 10.27 7.60
C LEU A 96 5.61 10.74 7.29
N GLN A 97 6.20 10.30 6.18
CA GLN A 97 7.61 10.51 5.87
C GLN A 97 7.85 10.95 4.42
N LEU A 98 7.04 10.51 3.46
CA LEU A 98 7.17 10.89 2.05
C LEU A 98 6.83 12.37 1.86
N ASP A 99 7.76 13.10 1.25
CA ASP A 99 7.67 14.53 0.99
C ASP A 99 8.10 14.89 -0.45
N GLU A 100 7.87 16.14 -0.86
CA GLU A 100 8.19 16.62 -2.21
C GLU A 100 9.69 16.47 -2.58
N PRO A 101 10.65 16.73 -1.68
CA PRO A 101 12.07 16.49 -1.97
C PRO A 101 12.38 15.02 -2.32
N LEU A 102 11.78 14.05 -1.62
CA LEU A 102 11.97 12.64 -1.95
C LEU A 102 11.31 12.25 -3.27
N LEU A 103 10.12 12.79 -3.57
CA LEU A 103 9.48 12.57 -4.86
C LEU A 103 10.36 13.08 -6.01
N ALA A 104 10.86 14.32 -5.90
CA ALA A 104 11.77 14.89 -6.89
C ALA A 104 13.04 14.03 -7.04
N ALA A 105 13.65 13.60 -5.94
CA ALA A 105 14.84 12.76 -6.00
C ALA A 105 14.57 11.40 -6.68
N LEU A 106 13.42 10.75 -6.43
CA LEU A 106 13.03 9.51 -7.11
C LEU A 106 12.80 9.73 -8.60
N HIS A 107 12.14 10.83 -8.97
CA HIS A 107 11.92 11.22 -10.37
C HIS A 107 13.23 11.51 -11.11
N ASP A 108 14.20 12.14 -10.46
CA ASP A 108 15.52 12.42 -11.03
C ASP A 108 16.29 11.14 -11.39
N ARG A 109 15.95 9.99 -10.77
CA ARG A 109 16.50 8.66 -11.11
C ARG A 109 15.64 7.91 -12.14
N GLY A 110 14.62 8.57 -12.69
CA GLY A 110 13.73 8.01 -13.72
C GLY A 110 12.67 7.06 -13.17
N LEU A 111 12.43 7.01 -11.85
CA LEU A 111 11.37 6.17 -11.29
C LEU A 111 10.01 6.85 -11.40
N THR A 112 9.02 6.14 -11.90
CA THR A 112 7.61 6.48 -11.66
C THR A 112 7.26 6.12 -10.21
N VAL A 113 6.55 7.01 -9.49
CA VAL A 113 6.24 6.82 -8.06
C VAL A 113 4.75 6.53 -7.84
N ALA A 114 4.46 5.35 -7.28
CA ALA A 114 3.16 5.03 -6.71
C ALA A 114 3.17 5.12 -5.18
N VAL A 115 2.04 5.49 -4.59
CA VAL A 115 1.85 5.56 -3.13
C VAL A 115 0.64 4.72 -2.72
N GLU A 116 0.83 3.89 -1.69
CA GLU A 116 -0.24 3.13 -1.04
C GLU A 116 -0.49 3.72 0.36
N THR A 117 -1.53 4.54 0.52
CA THR A 117 -1.84 5.28 1.75
C THR A 117 -3.18 4.88 2.37
N ASN A 118 -3.31 5.02 3.68
CA ASN A 118 -4.61 4.92 4.37
C ASN A 118 -5.51 6.16 4.17
N GLY A 119 -4.99 7.24 3.57
CA GLY A 119 -5.71 8.45 3.18
C GLY A 119 -6.04 9.42 4.31
N THR A 120 -5.49 9.22 5.51
CA THR A 120 -5.74 10.08 6.68
C THR A 120 -4.84 11.32 6.73
N LEU A 121 -3.86 11.41 5.84
CA LEU A 121 -2.91 12.51 5.70
C LEU A 121 -3.00 13.10 4.28
N PRO A 122 -2.70 14.41 4.13
CA PRO A 122 -2.59 15.01 2.81
C PRO A 122 -1.41 14.40 2.03
N ALA A 123 -1.59 14.24 0.72
CA ALA A 123 -0.56 13.73 -0.16
C ALA A 123 0.24 14.91 -0.76
N PRO A 124 1.58 14.86 -0.79
CA PRO A 124 2.40 15.87 -1.47
C PRO A 124 2.14 15.85 -2.99
N ALA A 125 2.43 16.97 -3.65
CA ALA A 125 2.37 17.04 -5.12
C ALA A 125 3.48 16.19 -5.76
N GLY A 126 3.25 15.70 -6.97
CA GLY A 126 4.23 14.91 -7.72
C GLY A 126 4.12 13.39 -7.59
N ILE A 127 3.07 12.86 -6.95
CA ILE A 127 2.79 11.42 -6.99
C ILE A 127 2.17 11.07 -8.35
N ASP A 128 2.74 10.07 -9.05
CA ASP A 128 2.26 9.63 -10.37
C ASP A 128 1.05 8.69 -10.28
N TRP A 129 0.97 7.92 -9.19
CA TRP A 129 -0.13 6.99 -8.94
C TRP A 129 -0.51 6.95 -7.46
N LEU A 130 -1.67 7.49 -7.11
CA LEU A 130 -2.15 7.50 -5.73
C LEU A 130 -3.20 6.42 -5.49
N CYS A 131 -2.84 5.42 -4.69
CA CYS A 131 -3.75 4.40 -4.18
C CYS A 131 -4.16 4.73 -2.74
N VAL A 132 -5.47 4.91 -2.51
CA VAL A 132 -6.04 5.20 -1.20
C VAL A 132 -6.82 3.99 -0.72
N SER A 133 -6.50 3.53 0.48
CA SER A 133 -7.16 2.40 1.13
C SER A 133 -7.62 2.80 2.54
N PRO A 134 -8.83 3.36 2.69
CA PRO A 134 -9.40 3.72 3.98
C PRO A 134 -9.51 2.53 4.95
N LYS A 135 -9.39 2.82 6.26
CA LYS A 135 -9.33 1.81 7.33
C LYS A 135 -10.31 2.15 8.44
N ALA A 136 -11.12 1.17 8.86
CA ALA A 136 -12.08 1.26 9.96
C ALA A 136 -12.84 2.60 9.97
N ASP A 137 -12.98 3.29 11.09
CA ASP A 137 -13.63 4.60 11.22
C ASP A 137 -12.69 5.80 11.02
N ALA A 138 -11.44 5.58 10.61
CA ALA A 138 -10.46 6.66 10.42
C ALA A 138 -10.98 7.73 9.44
N LYS A 139 -10.70 9.01 9.76
CA LYS A 139 -11.08 10.14 8.90
C LYS A 139 -10.14 10.20 7.68
N VAL A 140 -10.71 9.98 6.50
CA VAL A 140 -10.02 10.20 5.22
C VAL A 140 -10.07 11.68 4.86
N VAL A 141 -8.94 12.26 4.48
CA VAL A 141 -8.84 13.68 4.07
C VAL A 141 -8.67 13.85 2.57
N LEU A 142 -8.31 12.78 1.86
CA LEU A 142 -8.19 12.75 0.40
C LEU A 142 -9.54 12.50 -0.26
N SER A 143 -9.90 13.34 -1.22
CA SER A 143 -11.16 13.26 -1.98
C SER A 143 -10.97 12.84 -3.44
N THR A 144 -9.73 12.77 -3.91
CA THR A 144 -9.36 12.35 -5.27
C THR A 144 -8.16 11.42 -5.24
N CYS A 145 -8.15 10.39 -6.09
CA CYS A 145 -7.00 9.49 -6.28
C CYS A 145 -7.05 8.77 -7.63
N ASP A 146 -6.01 8.03 -8.00
CA ASP A 146 -6.08 7.14 -9.17
C ASP A 146 -6.88 5.88 -8.82
N GLU A 147 -6.65 5.34 -7.64
CA GLU A 147 -7.22 4.09 -7.18
C GLU A 147 -7.79 4.20 -5.77
N LEU A 148 -9.07 3.87 -5.60
CA LEU A 148 -9.69 3.62 -4.30
C LEU A 148 -9.79 2.11 -4.11
N LYS A 149 -8.95 1.56 -3.22
CA LYS A 149 -8.86 0.11 -2.98
C LYS A 149 -9.25 -0.21 -1.54
N LEU A 150 -10.47 -0.70 -1.33
CA LEU A 150 -10.95 -1.04 0.01
C LEU A 150 -10.60 -2.47 0.36
N VAL A 151 -9.97 -2.67 1.52
CA VAL A 151 -9.96 -3.99 2.16
C VAL A 151 -11.39 -4.32 2.55
N TYR A 152 -11.89 -5.49 2.17
CA TYR A 152 -13.30 -5.84 2.26
C TYR A 152 -13.51 -7.26 2.81
N PRO A 153 -14.50 -7.47 3.70
CA PRO A 153 -15.39 -6.46 4.28
C PRO A 153 -14.76 -5.77 5.49
N GLN A 154 -15.11 -4.50 5.69
CA GLN A 154 -14.85 -3.76 6.92
C GLN A 154 -16.18 -3.15 7.40
N PRO A 155 -16.74 -3.54 8.55
CA PRO A 155 -18.04 -3.03 9.01
C PRO A 155 -18.12 -1.50 9.11
N LEU A 156 -17.01 -0.83 9.49
CA LEU A 156 -16.92 0.62 9.64
C LEU A 156 -16.43 1.36 8.37
N ALA A 157 -16.06 0.61 7.33
CA ALA A 157 -15.50 1.14 6.08
C ALA A 157 -16.12 0.45 4.85
N MET A 158 -17.45 0.29 4.86
CA MET A 158 -18.20 -0.20 3.71
C MET A 158 -18.15 0.81 2.54
N PRO A 159 -18.27 0.36 1.27
CA PRO A 159 -17.95 1.19 0.12
C PRO A 159 -18.81 2.46 -0.02
N GLU A 160 -20.04 2.45 0.48
CA GLU A 160 -20.98 3.57 0.44
C GLU A 160 -20.44 4.79 1.21
N ARG A 161 -19.66 4.56 2.28
CA ARG A 161 -19.04 5.63 3.07
C ARG A 161 -18.10 6.50 2.23
N PHE A 162 -17.49 5.92 1.20
CA PHE A 162 -16.47 6.57 0.38
C PHE A 162 -16.99 6.96 -1.01
N ALA A 163 -18.31 6.97 -1.24
CA ALA A 163 -18.91 7.32 -2.52
C ALA A 163 -18.56 8.75 -3.01
N HIS A 164 -18.14 9.62 -2.09
CA HIS A 164 -17.69 10.99 -2.37
C HIS A 164 -16.25 11.08 -2.92
N ILE A 165 -15.44 10.01 -2.80
CA ILE A 165 -14.07 9.98 -3.31
C ILE A 165 -14.10 9.71 -4.82
N GLN A 166 -13.47 10.61 -5.59
CA GLN A 166 -13.33 10.50 -7.04
C GLN A 166 -12.05 9.72 -7.35
N ALA A 167 -12.20 8.54 -7.94
CA ALA A 167 -11.10 7.68 -8.34
C ALA A 167 -11.30 7.22 -9.79
N ARG A 168 -10.20 6.96 -10.50
CA ARG A 168 -10.26 6.33 -11.83
C ARG A 168 -10.64 4.85 -11.71
N HIS A 169 -10.30 4.26 -10.58
CA HIS A 169 -10.44 2.84 -10.31
C HIS A 169 -11.01 2.59 -8.91
N TYR A 170 -11.99 1.69 -8.82
CA TYR A 170 -12.63 1.28 -7.58
C TYR A 170 -12.42 -0.22 -7.41
N PHE A 171 -11.72 -0.63 -6.35
CA PHE A 171 -11.41 -2.03 -6.07
C PHE A 171 -11.83 -2.47 -4.68
N LEU A 172 -12.29 -3.71 -4.60
CA LEU A 172 -12.39 -4.46 -3.34
C LEU A 172 -11.27 -5.50 -3.29
N SER A 173 -10.44 -5.42 -2.25
CA SER A 173 -9.40 -6.39 -1.92
C SER A 173 -9.89 -7.27 -0.77
N PRO A 174 -10.06 -8.59 -0.95
CA PRO A 174 -10.53 -9.48 0.12
C PRO A 174 -9.61 -9.42 1.34
N MET A 175 -10.18 -9.14 2.52
CA MET A 175 -9.44 -9.13 3.76
C MET A 175 -8.90 -10.54 4.06
N ALA A 176 -7.58 -10.64 4.20
CA ALA A 176 -6.91 -11.83 4.68
C ALA A 176 -6.79 -11.83 6.21
N SER A 177 -6.61 -13.01 6.80
CA SER A 177 -6.29 -13.13 8.21
C SER A 177 -4.87 -12.64 8.46
N HIS A 178 -4.68 -11.73 9.42
CA HIS A 178 -3.36 -11.32 9.87
C HIS A 178 -2.60 -12.43 10.62
N GLN A 179 -3.26 -13.56 10.90
CA GLN A 179 -2.68 -14.72 11.59
C GLN A 179 -2.15 -15.78 10.62
N VAL A 180 -2.50 -15.69 9.33
CA VAL A 180 -2.11 -16.68 8.31
C VAL A 180 -1.07 -16.05 7.39
N ILE A 181 0.20 -16.44 7.57
CA ILE A 181 1.32 -15.94 6.75
C ILE A 181 1.42 -16.71 5.43
N ALA A 182 1.21 -18.03 5.46
CA ALA A 182 1.26 -18.90 4.30
C ALA A 182 0.24 -20.05 4.42
N GLY A 183 -0.25 -20.53 3.28
CA GLY A 183 -1.20 -21.64 3.19
C GLY A 183 -2.66 -21.20 3.03
N ASP A 184 -3.57 -22.11 3.35
CA ASP A 184 -5.02 -21.88 3.21
C ASP A 184 -5.52 -20.88 4.25
N ASP A 185 -6.18 -19.84 3.75
CA ASP A 185 -6.86 -18.83 4.56
C ASP A 185 -8.38 -18.91 4.27
N PRO A 186 -9.15 -19.64 5.11
CA PRO A 186 -10.61 -19.72 4.99
C PRO A 186 -11.30 -18.35 5.14
N PHE A 187 -10.70 -17.43 5.90
CA PHE A 187 -11.20 -16.08 6.11
C PHE A 187 -11.10 -15.28 4.81
N ARG A 188 -9.93 -15.26 4.17
CA ARG A 188 -9.74 -14.69 2.83
C ARG A 188 -10.66 -15.33 1.80
N SER A 189 -10.82 -16.65 1.84
CA SER A 189 -11.68 -17.38 0.88
C SER A 189 -13.15 -16.98 1.02
N SER A 190 -13.63 -16.82 2.25
CA SER A 190 -14.98 -16.31 2.52
C SER A 190 -15.15 -14.86 2.07
N ASN A 191 -14.19 -14.00 2.40
CA ASN A 191 -14.21 -12.58 2.04
C ASN A 191 -14.09 -12.36 0.53
N THR A 192 -13.40 -13.27 -0.18
CA THR A 192 -13.31 -13.25 -1.64
C THR A 192 -14.69 -13.46 -2.25
N ARG A 193 -15.48 -14.44 -1.76
CA ARG A 193 -16.86 -14.63 -2.22
C ARG A 193 -17.73 -13.41 -1.94
N ALA A 194 -17.58 -12.79 -0.77
CA ALA A 194 -18.32 -11.58 -0.41
C ALA A 194 -17.96 -10.39 -1.32
N ALA A 195 -16.67 -10.19 -1.62
CA ALA A 195 -16.20 -9.14 -2.52
C ALA A 195 -16.69 -9.37 -3.96
N ILE A 196 -16.66 -10.62 -4.45
CA ILE A 196 -17.22 -11.01 -5.75
C ILE A 196 -18.70 -10.65 -5.81
N ALA A 197 -19.48 -11.09 -4.82
CA ALA A 197 -20.92 -10.83 -4.76
C ALA A 197 -21.22 -9.32 -4.79
N TYR A 198 -20.46 -8.52 -4.03
CA TYR A 198 -20.60 -7.06 -4.03
C TYR A 198 -20.27 -6.45 -5.40
N CYS A 199 -19.12 -6.78 -5.99
CA CYS A 199 -18.73 -6.26 -7.31
C CYS A 199 -19.73 -6.65 -8.40
N MET A 200 -20.26 -7.88 -8.38
CA MET A 200 -21.29 -8.33 -9.33
C MET A 200 -22.61 -7.56 -9.17
N ALA A 201 -22.97 -7.19 -7.94
CA ALA A 201 -24.14 -6.37 -7.69
C ALA A 201 -23.88 -4.88 -8.02
N HIS A 202 -22.63 -4.41 -7.92
CA HIS A 202 -22.25 -2.99 -7.98
C HIS A 202 -21.07 -2.81 -8.95
N PRO A 203 -21.30 -2.83 -10.27
CA PRO A 203 -20.26 -3.00 -11.30
C PRO A 203 -19.28 -1.82 -11.46
N ARG A 204 -19.48 -0.73 -10.69
CA ARG A 204 -18.44 0.30 -10.51
C ARG A 204 -17.20 -0.30 -9.83
N TRP A 205 -17.41 -1.25 -8.92
CA TRP A 205 -16.36 -1.92 -8.17
C TRP A 205 -15.82 -3.13 -8.92
N ARG A 206 -14.50 -3.30 -8.86
CA ARG A 206 -13.79 -4.45 -9.42
C ARG A 206 -13.15 -5.24 -8.29
N LEU A 207 -13.01 -6.55 -8.47
CA LEU A 207 -12.21 -7.36 -7.56
C LEU A 207 -10.72 -7.14 -7.86
N THR A 208 -9.93 -6.95 -6.82
CA THR A 208 -8.47 -7.19 -6.87
C THR A 208 -8.14 -8.32 -5.91
N VAL A 209 -7.31 -9.26 -6.36
CA VAL A 209 -6.80 -10.33 -5.49
C VAL A 209 -5.39 -9.98 -5.04
N GLN A 210 -4.98 -10.47 -3.87
CA GLN A 210 -3.61 -10.34 -3.39
C GLN A 210 -2.72 -11.35 -4.12
N MET A 211 -2.39 -11.07 -5.38
CA MET A 211 -1.73 -12.00 -6.31
C MET A 211 -0.42 -12.54 -5.74
N HIS A 212 0.36 -11.69 -5.07
CA HIS A 212 1.64 -12.05 -4.45
C HIS A 212 1.50 -13.25 -3.49
N LYS A 213 0.42 -13.30 -2.69
CA LYS A 213 0.11 -14.43 -1.79
C LYS A 213 -0.31 -15.71 -2.52
N LEU A 214 -0.77 -15.61 -3.77
CA LEU A 214 -1.19 -16.76 -4.58
C LEU A 214 -0.01 -17.39 -5.33
N VAL A 215 0.89 -16.56 -5.85
CA VAL A 215 2.05 -17.02 -6.63
C VAL A 215 3.31 -17.22 -5.80
N GLY A 216 3.30 -16.83 -4.52
CA GLY A 216 4.38 -17.07 -3.57
C GLY A 216 5.58 -16.13 -3.74
N ILE A 217 5.31 -14.85 -4.02
CA ILE A 217 6.33 -13.80 -4.09
C ILE A 217 6.10 -12.76 -2.99
N ALA A 218 7.15 -11.99 -2.67
CA ALA A 218 7.10 -10.86 -1.76
C ALA A 218 6.18 -9.74 -2.28
#